data_AF-A0A0B8QGW3-F1
#
_entry.id   AF-A0A0B8QGW3-F1
#
_cell.length_a   1.000
_cell.length_b   1.000
_cell.length_c   1.000
_cell.angle_alpha   90.00
_cell.angle_beta   90.00
_cell.angle_gamma   90.00
#
_symmetry.space_group_name_H-M   'P 1'
#
loop_
_entity.id
_entity.type
_entity.pdbx_description
1 polymer ?
#
loop_
_entity_poly.entity_id
_entity_poly.type
_entity_poly.pdbx_seq_one_letter_code
_entity_poly.pdbx_strand_id
1 'polypeptide(L)'
;MKSTQARGYNPYDYYNTDHLLKASLDLLLGEEFTPGQPGLLRATYDSLLDGGDPYLCLADFASYVQAHEDMDAQYRDQAGWAKKAILNTALVGKFSSDRSIRDYVNNIWKLEAVSR
;
A
#
# COMPACT_ATOMS: atom_id res chain seq x y z
N MET A 1 -10.56 -2.93 6.63
CA MET A 1 -10.73 -4.09 5.72
C MET A 1 -11.92 -4.99 6.08
N LYS A 2 -11.84 -5.87 7.09
CA LYS A 2 -12.94 -6.83 7.40
C LYS A 2 -14.31 -6.17 7.67
N SER A 3 -14.32 -5.00 8.31
CA SER A 3 -15.55 -4.24 8.58
C SER A 3 -16.16 -3.56 7.36
N THR A 4 -15.37 -3.25 6.34
CA THR A 4 -15.86 -2.64 5.09
C THR A 4 -16.46 -3.71 4.19
N GLN A 5 -15.79 -4.86 4.05
CA GLN A 5 -16.32 -6.01 3.32
C GLN A 5 -17.63 -6.53 3.95
N ALA A 6 -17.69 -6.62 5.28
CA ALA A 6 -18.90 -7.05 5.99
C ALA A 6 -20.11 -6.11 5.83
N ARG A 7 -19.90 -4.86 5.40
CA ARG A 7 -20.97 -3.88 5.15
C ARG A 7 -21.51 -3.91 3.72
N GLY A 8 -21.05 -4.85 2.89
CA GLY A 8 -21.43 -4.93 1.47
C GLY A 8 -20.62 -3.97 0.62
N TYR A 9 -19.30 -4.07 0.69
CA TYR A 9 -18.39 -3.32 -0.19
C TYR A 9 -18.73 -3.55 -1.66
N ASN A 10 -18.91 -2.47 -2.42
CA ASN A 10 -19.11 -2.49 -3.85
C ASN A 10 -18.06 -1.58 -4.52
N PRO A 11 -17.11 -2.11 -5.31
CA PRO A 11 -16.08 -1.32 -5.98
C PRO A 11 -16.65 -0.24 -6.91
N TYR A 12 -17.83 -0.50 -7.49
CA TYR A 12 -18.51 0.44 -8.38
C TYR A 12 -18.92 1.74 -7.67
N ASP A 13 -19.13 1.73 -6.35
CA ASP A 13 -19.47 2.95 -5.61
C ASP A 13 -18.29 3.93 -5.63
N TYR A 14 -17.06 3.42 -5.50
CA TYR A 14 -15.83 4.21 -5.56
C TYR A 14 -15.51 4.63 -6.98
N TYR A 15 -15.61 3.70 -7.94
CA TYR A 15 -15.37 3.98 -9.36
C TYR A 15 -16.30 5.07 -9.93
N ASN A 16 -17.57 5.12 -9.50
CA ASN A 16 -18.52 6.11 -10.01
C ASN A 16 -18.44 7.47 -9.28
N THR A 17 -17.86 7.51 -8.08
CA THR A 17 -17.83 8.72 -7.25
C THR A 17 -16.53 9.50 -7.39
N ASP A 18 -15.39 8.81 -7.54
CA ASP A 18 -14.07 9.45 -7.69
C ASP A 18 -13.68 9.55 -9.17
N HIS A 19 -13.68 10.78 -9.69
CA HIS A 19 -13.36 11.05 -11.10
C HIS A 19 -11.92 10.69 -11.48
N LEU A 20 -10.96 10.86 -10.56
CA LEU A 20 -9.55 10.55 -10.83
C LEU A 20 -9.36 9.04 -10.87
N LEU A 21 -9.97 8.32 -9.94
CA LEU A 21 -9.98 6.85 -9.93
C LEU A 21 -10.60 6.31 -11.21
N LYS A 22 -11.77 6.84 -11.60
CA LYS A 22 -12.47 6.45 -12.82
C LYS A 22 -11.60 6.62 -14.05
N ALA A 23 -11.03 7.82 -14.23
CA ALA A 23 -10.16 8.11 -15.37
C ALA A 23 -8.94 7.18 -15.39
N SER A 24 -8.33 6.93 -14.22
CA SER A 24 -7.17 6.05 -14.09
C SER A 24 -7.48 4.60 -14.48
N LEU A 25 -8.65 4.08 -14.12
CA LEU A 25 -9.10 2.76 -14.52
C LEU A 25 -9.49 2.69 -16.00
N ASP A 26 -10.16 3.72 -16.52
CA ASP A 26 -10.57 3.79 -17.93
C ASP A 26 -9.35 3.83 -18.86
N LEU A 27 -8.23 4.44 -18.44
CA LEU A 27 -6.97 4.44 -19.18
C LEU A 27 -6.40 3.02 -19.40
N LEU A 28 -6.66 2.08 -18.48
CA LEU A 28 -6.23 0.68 -18.65
C LEU A 28 -6.95 -0.02 -19.80
N LEU A 29 -8.12 0.48 -20.20
CA LEU A 29 -8.89 -0.09 -21.30
C LEU A 29 -8.52 0.50 -22.66
N GLY A 30 -7.95 1.70 -22.65
CA GLY A 30 -7.55 2.44 -23.85
C GLY A 30 -6.20 1.98 -24.41
N GLU A 31 -5.62 2.84 -25.24
CA GLU A 31 -4.34 2.62 -25.90
C GLU A 31 -3.19 3.44 -25.29
N GLU A 32 -3.46 4.27 -24.28
CA GLU A 32 -2.47 5.17 -23.68
C GLU A 32 -1.22 4.42 -23.21
N PHE A 33 -1.41 3.29 -22.51
CA PHE A 33 -0.32 2.43 -22.06
C PHE A 33 -0.01 1.28 -23.02
N THR A 34 -0.92 0.96 -23.94
CA THR A 34 -0.80 -0.15 -24.88
C THR A 34 -1.18 0.27 -26.30
N PRO A 35 -0.35 1.10 -26.97
CA PRO A 35 -0.65 1.63 -28.30
C PRO A 35 -0.89 0.53 -29.33
N GLY A 36 -2.01 0.60 -30.05
CA GLY A 36 -2.40 -0.42 -31.04
C GLY A 36 -2.86 -1.76 -30.46
N GLN A 37 -2.97 -1.89 -29.14
CA GLN A 37 -3.46 -3.09 -28.44
C GLN A 37 -4.44 -2.69 -27.32
N PRO A 38 -5.61 -2.12 -27.66
CA PRO A 38 -6.60 -1.70 -26.66
C PRO A 38 -7.10 -2.89 -25.85
N GLY A 39 -7.27 -2.69 -24.54
CA GLY A 39 -7.77 -3.71 -23.62
C GLY A 39 -6.77 -4.77 -23.19
N LEU A 40 -5.49 -4.66 -23.56
CA LEU A 40 -4.45 -5.60 -23.10
C LEU A 40 -4.32 -5.65 -21.56
N LEU A 41 -4.64 -4.55 -20.87
CA LEU A 41 -4.62 -4.47 -19.40
C LEU A 41 -6.00 -4.70 -18.75
N ARG A 42 -7.02 -5.10 -19.53
CA ARG A 42 -8.40 -5.28 -19.08
C ARG A 42 -8.53 -6.21 -17.87
N ALA A 43 -7.69 -7.26 -17.78
CA ALA A 43 -7.73 -8.19 -16.65
C ALA A 43 -7.58 -7.48 -15.29
N THR A 44 -6.81 -6.40 -15.21
CA THR A 44 -6.65 -5.61 -13.97
C THR A 44 -7.91 -4.81 -13.67
N TYR A 45 -8.49 -4.17 -14.68
CA TYR A 45 -9.76 -3.45 -14.57
C TYR A 45 -10.88 -4.39 -14.09
N ASP A 46 -11.04 -5.53 -14.77
CA ASP A 46 -12.08 -6.51 -14.46
C ASP A 46 -11.87 -7.08 -13.05
N SER A 47 -10.63 -7.37 -12.63
CA SER A 47 -10.34 -7.85 -11.28
C SER A 47 -10.70 -6.85 -10.18
N LEU A 48 -10.58 -5.55 -10.45
CA LEU A 48 -10.85 -4.48 -9.48
C LEU A 48 -12.34 -4.11 -9.41
N LEU A 49 -13.11 -4.36 -10.48
CA LEU A 49 -14.55 -4.09 -10.48
C LEU A 49 -15.35 -5.39 -10.34
N ASP A 50 -15.42 -6.16 -11.41
CA ASP A 50 -16.22 -7.39 -11.45
C ASP A 50 -15.66 -8.51 -10.56
N GLY A 51 -14.35 -8.50 -10.34
CA GLY A 51 -13.67 -9.37 -9.37
C GLY A 51 -13.86 -8.96 -7.92
N GLY A 52 -14.53 -7.83 -7.66
CA GLY A 52 -14.95 -7.39 -6.33
C GLY A 52 -13.86 -6.72 -5.48
N ASP A 53 -12.66 -6.48 -6.03
CA ASP A 53 -11.52 -5.84 -5.36
C ASP A 53 -11.31 -6.34 -3.90
N PRO A 54 -10.88 -7.60 -3.73
CA PRO A 54 -10.79 -8.24 -2.42
C PRO A 54 -9.78 -7.58 -1.49
N TYR A 55 -8.89 -6.74 -2.01
CA TYR A 55 -7.87 -6.00 -1.27
C TYR A 55 -8.24 -4.54 -1.02
N LEU A 56 -9.45 -4.11 -1.39
CA LEU A 56 -9.96 -2.76 -1.16
C LEU A 56 -9.08 -1.66 -1.77
N CYS A 57 -8.39 -1.96 -2.87
CA CYS A 57 -7.55 -1.02 -3.60
C CYS A 57 -8.33 0.25 -3.98
N LEU A 58 -9.58 0.12 -4.45
CA LEU A 58 -10.38 1.28 -4.85
C LEU A 58 -10.86 2.10 -3.64
N ALA A 59 -11.08 1.43 -2.50
CA ALA A 59 -11.48 2.11 -1.28
C ALA A 59 -10.35 2.97 -0.68
N ASP A 60 -9.10 2.49 -0.79
CA ASP A 60 -7.94 3.17 -0.24
C ASP A 60 -7.35 4.22 -1.21
N PHE A 61 -7.76 4.21 -2.49
CA PHE A 61 -7.19 5.06 -3.55
C PHE A 61 -7.14 6.55 -3.19
N ALA A 62 -8.25 7.17 -2.82
CA ALA A 62 -8.30 8.60 -2.53
C ALA A 62 -7.39 8.98 -1.34
N SER A 63 -7.36 8.14 -0.30
CA SER A 63 -6.49 8.36 0.86
C SER A 63 -5.01 8.20 0.50
N TYR A 64 -4.70 7.29 -0.43
CA TYR A 64 -3.36 7.08 -0.94
C TYR A 64 -2.89 8.29 -1.76
N VAL A 65 -3.75 8.83 -2.63
CA VAL A 65 -3.46 10.07 -3.38
C VAL A 65 -3.19 11.23 -2.42
N GLN A 66 -4.03 11.43 -1.41
CA GLN A 66 -3.82 12.49 -0.41
C GLN A 66 -2.49 12.33 0.35
N ALA A 67 -2.15 11.10 0.74
CA ALA A 67 -0.88 10.82 1.41
C ALA A 67 0.34 11.14 0.53
N HIS A 68 0.24 10.95 -0.79
CA HIS A 68 1.27 11.35 -1.75
C HIS A 68 1.38 12.86 -1.89
N GLU A 69 0.27 13.59 -1.96
CA GLU A 69 0.28 15.06 -2.00
C GLU A 69 0.93 15.65 -0.73
N ASP A 70 0.60 15.08 0.42
CA ASP A 70 1.20 15.45 1.70
C ASP A 70 2.70 15.13 1.73
N MET A 71 3.10 13.98 1.20
CA MET A 71 4.50 13.60 1.07
C MET A 71 5.26 14.59 0.19
N ASP A 72 4.71 14.99 -0.96
CA ASP A 72 5.31 15.96 -1.87
C ASP A 72 5.53 17.31 -1.18
N ALA A 73 4.56 17.77 -0.38
CA ALA A 73 4.72 18.98 0.42
C ALA A 73 5.83 18.84 1.46
N GLN A 74 5.92 17.69 2.13
CA GLN A 74 6.94 17.43 3.14
C GLN A 74 8.34 17.27 2.54
N TYR A 75 8.45 16.72 1.33
CA TYR A 75 9.73 16.50 0.65
C TYR A 75 10.40 17.84 0.26
N ARG A 76 9.60 18.86 -0.04
CA ARG A 76 10.10 20.23 -0.31
C ARG A 76 10.73 20.89 0.92
N ASP A 77 10.31 20.52 2.13
CA ASP A 77 10.99 20.90 3.38
C ASP A 77 12.14 19.92 3.66
N GLN A 78 13.31 20.21 3.09
CA GLN A 78 14.50 19.36 3.22
C GLN A 78 14.91 19.10 4.69
N ALA A 79 14.79 20.12 5.56
CA ALA A 79 15.18 20.00 6.96
C ALA A 79 14.19 19.11 7.73
N GLY A 80 12.89 19.32 7.53
CA GLY A 80 11.84 18.47 8.08
C GLY A 80 11.93 17.03 7.58
N TRP A 81 12.21 16.84 6.29
CA TRP A 81 12.41 15.52 5.70
C TRP A 81 13.61 14.78 6.30
N ALA A 82 14.77 15.44 6.38
CA ALA A 82 15.97 14.87 6.98
C ALA A 82 15.75 14.51 8.46
N LYS A 83 15.07 15.38 9.22
CA LYS A 83 14.69 15.09 10.62
C LYS A 83 13.85 13.82 10.73
N LYS A 84 12.85 13.64 9.87
CA LYS A 84 12.02 12.42 9.85
C LYS A 84 12.84 11.19 9.51
N ALA A 85 13.73 11.26 8.52
CA ALA A 85 14.60 10.15 8.15
C ALA A 85 15.51 9.73 9.32
N ILE A 86 16.20 10.69 9.95
CA ILE A 86 17.08 10.43 11.10
C ILE A 86 16.31 9.79 12.25
N LEU A 87 15.12 10.29 12.57
CA LEU A 87 14.29 9.72 13.64
C LEU A 87 13.84 8.30 13.32
N ASN A 88 13.45 8.00 12.08
CA ASN A 88 13.11 6.63 11.69
C ASN A 88 14.32 5.70 11.87
N THR A 89 15.51 6.09 11.40
CA THR A 89 16.73 5.30 11.59
C THR A 89 17.07 5.10 13.07
N ALA A 90 16.95 6.14 13.89
CA ALA A 90 17.23 6.05 15.33
C ALA A 90 16.24 5.15 16.08
N LEU A 91 14.99 5.05 15.62
CA LEU A 91 13.90 4.37 16.32
C LEU A 91 13.59 2.96 15.79
N VAL A 92 14.20 2.53 14.67
CA VAL A 92 13.93 1.21 14.05
C VAL A 92 14.61 0.03 14.76
N GLY A 93 15.39 0.26 15.82
CA GLY A 93 16.21 -0.77 16.48
C GLY A 93 15.45 -2.04 16.93
N LYS A 94 14.15 -1.91 17.28
CA LYS A 94 13.28 -3.06 17.63
C LYS A 94 13.16 -4.07 16.49
N PHE A 95 13.35 -3.68 15.23
CA PHE A 95 13.19 -4.54 14.07
C PHE A 95 14.47 -5.32 13.69
N SER A 96 15.53 -5.25 14.50
CA SER A 96 16.71 -6.12 14.30
C SER A 96 16.34 -7.61 14.38
N SER A 97 16.92 -8.41 13.48
CA SER A 97 16.83 -9.88 13.52
C SER A 97 17.38 -10.46 14.82
N ASP A 98 18.43 -9.87 15.39
CA ASP A 98 19.04 -10.34 16.64
C ASP A 98 18.04 -10.32 17.80
N ARG A 99 17.19 -9.28 17.84
CA ARG A 99 16.10 -9.20 18.81
C ARG A 99 15.10 -10.33 18.58
N SER A 100 14.74 -10.60 17.33
CA SER A 100 13.82 -11.69 17.00
C SER A 100 14.40 -13.05 17.37
N ILE A 101 15.69 -13.32 17.08
CA ILE A 101 16.38 -14.54 17.51
C ILE A 101 16.35 -14.67 19.04
N ARG A 102 16.62 -13.58 19.77
CA ARG A 102 16.54 -13.58 21.24
C ARG A 102 15.12 -13.88 21.74
N ASP A 103 14.08 -13.35 21.08
CA ASP A 103 12.68 -13.68 21.42
C ASP A 103 12.37 -15.16 21.19
N TYR A 104 12.87 -15.75 20.09
CA TYR A 104 12.72 -17.19 19.83
C TYR A 104 13.45 -18.04 20.87
N VAL A 105 14.70 -17.69 21.21
CA VAL A 105 15.48 -18.36 22.26
C VAL A 105 14.75 -18.29 23.60
N ASN A 106 14.30 -17.11 24.00
CA ASN A 106 13.68 -16.90 25.31
C ASN A 106 12.30 -17.56 25.42
N ASN A 107 11.51 -17.59 24.35
CA ASN A 107 10.10 -18.00 24.44
C ASN A 107 9.85 -19.42 23.92
N ILE A 108 10.65 -19.90 22.97
CA ILE A 108 10.38 -21.15 22.25
C ILE A 108 11.53 -22.15 22.40
N TRP A 109 12.73 -21.80 21.95
CA TRP A 109 13.83 -22.79 21.83
C TRP A 109 14.51 -23.09 23.16
N LYS A 110 14.52 -22.14 24.10
CA LYS A 110 15.14 -22.27 25.43
C LYS A 110 16.61 -22.70 25.37
N LEU A 111 17.35 -22.12 24.43
CA LEU A 111 18.78 -22.40 24.22
C LEU A 111 19.65 -21.49 25.08
N GLU A 112 20.80 -22.00 25.49
CA GLU A 112 21.84 -21.21 26.16
C GLU A 112 22.86 -20.70 25.15
N ALA A 113 23.40 -19.50 25.40
CA ALA A 113 24.43 -18.93 24.55
C ALA A 113 25.74 -19.70 24.73
N VAL A 114 26.34 -20.16 23.63
CA VAL A 114 27.66 -20.80 23.65
C VAL A 114 28.72 -19.72 23.61
N SER A 115 29.51 -19.58 24.68
CA SER A 115 30.72 -18.75 24.68
C SER A 115 31.87 -19.51 24.03
N ARG A 116 32.69 -18.80 23.25
CA ARG A 116 33.93 -19.33 22.66
C ARG A 116 35.10 -19.19 23.63
#